data_AF-D2K6A5-F1
#
_entry.id   AF-D2K6A5-F1
#
_cell.length_a   1.000
_cell.length_b   1.000
_cell.length_c   1.000
_cell.angle_alpha   90.00
_cell.angle_beta   90.00
_cell.angle_gamma   90.00
#
_symmetry.space_group_name_H-M   'P 1'
#
loop_
_entity.id
_entity.type
_entity.pdbx_description
1 polymer ?
#
loop_
_entity_poly.entity_id
_entity_poly.type
_entity_poly.pdbx_seq_one_letter_code
_entity_poly.pdbx_strand_id
1 'polypeptide(L)' 'SGVPNVLIRALHERGVGGLSVVSNNCGALESGLAVLLAAGRIARVTGSYIGANKEFARQYLAGELEVEMIP' A
#
# COMPACT_ATOMS: atom_id res chain seq x y z
N SER A 1 -2.26 16.48 -6.11
CA SER A 1 -1.98 15.59 -4.97
C SER A 1 -0.47 15.42 -4.84
N GLY A 2 0.04 15.15 -3.63
CA GLY A 2 1.49 14.94 -3.38
C GLY A 2 1.96 13.50 -3.57
N VAL A 3 1.26 12.70 -4.38
CA VAL A 3 1.53 11.26 -4.53
C VAL A 3 2.45 11.04 -5.74
N PRO A 4 3.60 10.35 -5.59
CA PRO A 4 4.58 10.16 -6.66
C PRO A 4 4.18 9.01 -7.63
N ASN A 5 3.07 9.18 -8.35
CA ASN A 5 2.46 8.15 -9.19
C ASN A 5 3.41 7.57 -10.26
N VAL A 6 4.26 8.40 -10.86
CA VAL A 6 5.24 7.95 -11.88
C VAL A 6 6.25 6.96 -11.27
N LEU A 7 6.75 7.25 -10.06
CA LEU A 7 7.69 6.36 -9.38
C LEU A 7 7.02 5.07 -8.89
N ILE A 8 5.78 5.18 -8.38
CA ILE A 8 5.00 4.01 -7.95
C ILE A 8 4.74 3.07 -9.13
N ARG A 9 4.37 3.63 -10.29
CA ARG A 9 4.19 2.84 -11.51
C ARG A 9 5.49 2.19 -11.97
N ALA A 10 6.61 2.92 -11.93
CA ALA A 10 7.91 2.35 -12.27
C ALA A 10 8.32 1.20 -11.32
N LEU A 11 8.00 1.30 -10.02
CA LEU A 11 8.20 0.20 -9.07
C LEU A 11 7.30 -1.00 -9.41
N HIS A 12 6.03 -0.75 -9.71
CA HIS A 12 5.09 -1.79 -10.11
C HIS A 12 5.57 -2.54 -11.37
N GLU A 13 6.00 -1.79 -12.41
CA GLU A 13 6.53 -2.36 -13.67
C GLU A 13 7.81 -3.17 -13.47
N ARG A 14 8.65 -2.81 -12.49
CA ARG A 14 9.84 -3.60 -12.11
C ARG A 14 9.49 -4.91 -11.40
N GLY A 15 8.25 -5.10 -10.96
CA GLY A 15 7.81 -6.31 -10.28
C GLY A 15 8.44 -6.53 -8.90
N VAL A 16 8.96 -5.48 -8.26
CA VAL A 16 9.48 -5.57 -6.89
C VAL A 16 8.35 -5.89 -5.91
N GLY A 17 8.62 -6.74 -4.92
CA GLY A 17 7.65 -7.17 -3.91
C GLY A 17 8.27 -7.27 -2.53
N GLY A 18 7.46 -7.64 -1.52
CA GLY A 18 7.92 -7.67 -0.12
C GLY A 18 8.20 -6.28 0.45
N LEU A 19 7.54 -5.24 -0.07
CA LEU A 19 7.81 -3.86 0.27
C LEU A 19 7.29 -3.52 1.67
N SER A 20 8.11 -2.82 2.46
CA SER A 20 7.69 -2.10 3.66
C SER A 20 7.53 -0.63 3.29
N VAL A 21 6.33 -0.08 3.47
CA VAL A 21 6.00 1.30 3.08
C VAL A 21 5.63 2.14 4.29
N VAL A 22 6.06 3.40 4.28
CA VAL A 22 5.67 4.40 5.27
C VAL A 22 4.87 5.49 4.55
N SER A 23 3.62 5.68 4.93
CA SER A 23 2.75 6.67 4.30
C SER A 23 1.60 7.07 5.21
N ASN A 24 1.17 8.33 5.13
CA ASN A 24 -0.05 8.79 5.79
C ASN A 24 -1.25 7.90 5.42
N ASN A 25 -1.38 7.53 4.14
CA ASN A 25 -2.41 6.61 3.65
C ASN A 25 -1.86 5.65 2.59
N CYS A 26 -2.54 4.51 2.41
CA CYS A 26 -2.24 3.53 1.35
C CYS A 26 -2.92 3.83 0.00
N GLY A 27 -3.36 5.07 -0.22
CA GLY A 27 -4.13 5.44 -1.41
C GLY A 27 -5.55 4.88 -1.44
N ALA A 28 -6.27 5.16 -2.53
CA ALA A 28 -7.65 4.72 -2.77
C ALA A 28 -7.90 4.58 -4.28
N LEU A 29 -8.93 3.81 -4.66
CA LEU A 29 -9.49 3.73 -6.02
C LEU A 29 -8.41 3.58 -7.11
N GLU A 30 -7.53 2.59 -6.96
CA GLU A 30 -6.46 2.26 -7.94
C GLU A 30 -5.38 3.33 -8.14
N SER A 31 -5.24 4.28 -7.20
CA SER A 31 -4.21 5.32 -7.25
C SER A 31 -3.22 5.24 -6.08
N GLY A 32 -2.01 5.73 -6.30
CA GLY A 32 -0.95 5.72 -5.28
C GLY A 32 -0.55 4.30 -4.89
N LEU A 33 -0.30 4.08 -3.58
CA LEU A 33 0.14 2.79 -3.06
C LEU A 33 -0.89 1.67 -3.23
N ALA A 34 -2.17 1.99 -3.50
CA ALA A 34 -3.21 1.01 -3.76
C ALA A 34 -2.88 0.12 -4.98
N VAL A 35 -2.10 0.64 -5.94
CA VAL A 35 -1.61 -0.15 -7.10
C VAL A 35 -0.68 -1.27 -6.65
N LEU A 36 0.29 -0.95 -5.77
CA LEU A 36 1.24 -1.94 -5.25
C LEU A 36 0.57 -2.91 -4.28
N LEU A 37 -0.38 -2.42 -3.48
CA LEU A 37 -1.18 -3.24 -2.57
C LEU A 37 -2.02 -4.26 -3.35
N ALA A 38 -2.77 -3.83 -4.36
CA ALA A 38 -3.61 -4.70 -5.17
C ALA A 38 -2.77 -5.75 -5.94
N ALA A 39 -1.54 -5.40 -6.31
CA ALA A 39 -0.59 -6.32 -6.92
C ALA A 39 0.14 -7.25 -5.92
N GLY A 40 -0.23 -7.24 -4.64
CA GLY A 40 0.36 -8.08 -3.59
C GLY A 40 1.83 -7.78 -3.32
N ARG A 41 2.28 -6.53 -3.58
CA ARG A 41 3.70 -6.15 -3.50
C ARG A 41 4.11 -5.60 -2.14
N ILE A 42 3.16 -5.29 -1.27
CA ILE A 42 3.40 -4.70 0.05
C ILE A 42 3.28 -5.79 1.12
N ALA A 43 4.31 -5.95 1.93
CA ALA A 43 4.32 -6.86 3.08
C ALA A 43 4.03 -6.14 4.40
N ARG A 44 4.40 -4.86 4.52
CA ARG A 44 4.18 -4.05 5.72
C ARG A 44 3.79 -2.62 5.39
N VAL A 45 2.84 -2.07 6.13
CA VAL A 45 2.45 -0.65 6.07
C VAL A 45 2.61 -0.03 7.45
N THR A 46 3.38 1.06 7.53
CA THR A 46 3.41 1.96 8.68
C THR A 46 2.72 3.26 8.29
N GLY A 47 1.69 3.68 9.02
CA GLY A 47 0.92 4.87 8.66
C GLY A 47 -0.02 5.37 9.74
N SER A 48 -0.56 6.57 9.54
CA SER A 48 -1.45 7.23 10.49
C SER A 48 -2.92 7.14 10.13
N TYR A 49 -3.24 6.89 8.87
CA TYR A 49 -4.61 6.68 8.42
C TYR A 49 -4.72 5.57 7.37
N ILE A 50 -5.31 4.46 7.76
CA ILE A 50 -5.64 3.36 6.87
C ILE A 50 -7.10 3.57 6.42
N GLY A 51 -7.30 4.07 5.21
CA GLY A 51 -8.64 4.36 4.66
C GLY A 51 -9.50 3.11 4.41
N ALA A 52 -10.69 3.30 3.84
CA ALA A 52 -11.68 2.25 3.56
C ALA A 52 -11.34 1.35 2.34
N ASN A 53 -10.07 0.95 2.19
CA ASN A 53 -9.66 0.05 1.11
C ASN A 53 -10.00 -1.40 1.47
N LYS A 54 -10.97 -1.99 0.75
CA LYS A 54 -11.42 -3.38 1.01
C LYS A 54 -10.30 -4.40 0.82
N GLU A 55 -9.42 -4.20 -0.15
CA GLU A 55 -8.32 -5.12 -0.41
C GLU A 55 -7.27 -5.06 0.70
N PHE A 56 -7.02 -3.86 1.24
CA PHE A 56 -6.20 -3.71 2.44
C PHE A 56 -6.77 -4.55 3.59
N ALA A 57 -8.06 -4.36 3.90
CA ALA A 57 -8.71 -5.07 4.99
C ALA A 57 -8.68 -6.58 4.76
N ARG A 58 -8.89 -7.04 3.53
CA ARG A 58 -8.80 -8.46 3.16
C ARG A 58 -7.39 -9.02 3.41
N GLN A 59 -6.34 -8.37 2.91
CA GLN A 59 -4.96 -8.82 3.07
C GLN A 59 -4.53 -8.82 4.54
N TYR A 60 -4.91 -7.78 5.29
CA TYR A 60 -4.63 -7.72 6.73
C TYR A 60 -5.31 -8.85 7.49
N LEU A 61 -6.61 -9.09 7.26
CA LEU A 61 -7.36 -10.17 7.92
C LEU A 61 -6.90 -11.57 7.50
N ALA A 62 -6.34 -11.71 6.30
CA ALA A 62 -5.73 -12.95 5.83
C ALA A 62 -4.31 -13.18 6.36
N GLY A 63 -3.70 -12.20 7.04
CA GLY A 63 -2.31 -12.26 7.49
C GLY A 63 -1.28 -12.06 6.36
N GLU A 64 -1.73 -11.60 5.18
CA GLU A 64 -0.88 -11.30 4.02
C GLU A 64 -0.16 -9.95 4.15
N LEU A 65 -0.66 -9.06 5.03
CA LEU A 65 -0.19 -7.70 5.21
C LEU A 65 -0.01 -7.36 6.70
N GLU A 66 1.18 -6.90 7.08
CA GLU A 66 1.45 -6.36 8.41
C GLU A 66 1.14 -4.85 8.48
N VAL A 67 0.61 -4.40 9.61
CA VAL A 67 0.19 -3.00 9.81
C VAL A 67 0.72 -2.46 11.13
N GLU A 68 1.37 -1.30 11.06
CA GLU A 68 1.80 -0.51 12.20
C GLU A 68 1.13 0.87 12.14
N MET A 69 0.31 1.17 13.15
CA MET A 69 -0.37 2.45 13.27
C MET A 69 0.49 3.42 14.06
N ILE A 70 0.82 4.57 13.47
CA ILE A 70 1.52 5.66 14.14
C ILE A 70 0.62 6.90 14.21
N PRO A 71 0.48 7.57 15.38
CA PRO A 71 -0.30 8.81 15.47
C PRO A 71 0.18 9.92 14.55
#